data_AF-A0A8B7ZDR9-F1
#
_entry.id   AF-A0A8B7ZDR9-F1
#
_cell.length_a   1.000
_cell.length_b   1.000
_cell.length_c   1.000
_cell.angle_alpha   90.00
_cell.angle_beta   90.00
_cell.angle_gamma   90.00
#
_symmetry.space_group_name_H-M   'P 1'
#
loop_
_entity.id
_entity.type
_entity.pdbx_description
1 polymer ?
#
loop_
_entity_poly.entity_id
_entity_poly.type
_entity_poly.pdbx_seq_one_letter_code
_entity_poly.pdbx_strand_id
1 'polypeptide(L)'
;MLRRFNTTAIVLLISFKATPKMKIVALISGGKDSCYNMMQCVAEGHSLVALANLRPKQEDEVDSYMYQTVGHHAIQLYAQAMGLPLYQDVIEGLCREPGGDYSATEGDEVEDLYRLLKLVKKDLGVEGVSVGAILSNYQRVRVENVCSRLGLTPLAFLWRRDQQELLQEMITAGVEAIIIKVAALGLTSAHLGMTLQEIQPHMLRMKEKYQLNVCGEGGEFETFTLDCPLFAKKLNVKHQEMINHSDDAFAPVWYLNLLNVELEEKQNVGETFVDRIKGIPMKRGSEILLELQDFMIEETEVEQHLPEEEKPKENTNSTSDKAMDALPPVCKITSEGYMWVSGITATQSDCSTISESTQQAMESLKESVFKLTCHATCSLTA
;
A
#
# COMPACT_ATOMS: atom_id res chain seq x y z
N MET A 1 5.30 -15.84 -22.55
CA MET A 1 5.23 -14.37 -22.36
C MET A 1 5.86 -14.08 -21.00
N LEU A 2 7.20 -13.99 -20.95
CA LEU A 2 7.98 -13.89 -19.71
C LEU A 2 7.78 -12.51 -19.08
N ARG A 3 7.20 -12.47 -17.88
CA ARG A 3 7.06 -11.26 -17.06
C ARG A 3 8.44 -10.83 -16.59
N ARG A 4 8.85 -9.60 -16.94
CA ARG A 4 10.00 -8.93 -16.34
C ARG A 4 9.65 -8.64 -14.87
N PHE A 5 10.28 -9.34 -13.94
CA PHE A 5 10.32 -8.97 -12.54
C PHE A 5 11.62 -8.19 -12.32
N ASN A 6 11.52 -6.87 -12.24
CA ASN A 6 12.60 -6.05 -11.69
C ASN A 6 12.55 -6.20 -10.17
N THR A 7 13.58 -6.85 -9.61
CA THR A 7 13.79 -7.03 -8.18
C THR A 7 14.15 -5.68 -7.56
N THR A 8 13.15 -4.84 -7.31
CA THR A 8 13.32 -3.63 -6.51
C THR A 8 13.48 -4.05 -5.05
N ALA A 9 14.66 -3.79 -4.50
CA ALA A 9 15.02 -4.12 -3.14
C ALA A 9 13.94 -3.66 -2.15
N ILE A 10 13.40 -4.62 -1.41
CA ILE A 10 12.50 -4.43 -0.29
C ILE A 10 13.27 -3.63 0.78
N VAL A 11 12.94 -2.36 0.94
CA VAL A 11 13.31 -1.60 2.15
C VAL A 11 12.33 -2.01 3.25
N LEU A 12 12.49 -3.24 3.75
CA LEU A 12 11.98 -3.61 5.06
C LEU A 12 12.94 -2.96 6.05
N LEU A 13 12.45 -1.99 6.82
CA LEU A 13 13.12 -1.53 8.03
C LEU A 13 13.19 -2.73 9.00
N ILE A 14 14.26 -3.53 8.90
CA ILE A 14 14.59 -4.53 9.91
C ILE A 14 15.13 -3.75 11.10
N SER A 15 14.23 -3.40 12.01
CA SER A 15 14.57 -3.02 13.37
C SER A 15 13.94 -4.02 14.33
N PHE A 16 14.76 -4.90 14.91
CA PHE A 16 14.41 -5.72 16.09
C PHE A 16 14.33 -4.88 17.39
N LYS A 17 14.31 -3.55 17.26
CA LYS A 17 14.00 -2.58 18.33
C LYS A 17 12.79 -1.76 17.90
N ALA A 18 11.92 -1.44 18.86
CA ALA A 18 10.74 -0.60 18.70
C ALA A 18 10.91 0.42 17.58
N THR A 19 10.05 0.37 16.57
CA THR A 19 10.01 1.36 15.50
C THR A 19 10.00 2.75 16.13
N PRO A 20 10.83 3.70 15.65
CA PRO A 20 10.82 5.05 16.21
C PRO A 20 9.39 5.59 16.13
N LYS A 21 8.91 6.12 17.26
CA LYS A 21 7.56 6.68 17.37
C LYS A 21 7.47 7.94 16.51
N MET A 22 6.96 7.79 15.30
CA MET A 22 6.78 8.88 14.34
C MET A 22 5.47 9.62 14.54
N LYS A 23 5.47 10.92 14.21
CA LYS A 23 4.24 11.63 13.85
C LYS A 23 3.83 11.27 12.43
N ILE A 24 2.58 10.88 12.23
CA ILE A 24 2.12 10.37 10.95
C ILE A 24 0.83 11.06 10.46
N VAL A 25 0.72 11.15 9.14
CA VAL A 25 -0.53 11.46 8.43
C VAL A 25 -1.10 10.17 7.85
N ALA A 26 -2.42 10.00 7.86
CA ALA A 26 -3.06 8.88 7.18
C ALA A 26 -3.68 9.28 5.85
N LEU A 27 -3.34 8.54 4.79
CA LEU A 27 -4.07 8.60 3.54
C LEU A 27 -5.38 7.84 3.71
N ILE A 28 -6.51 8.54 3.57
CA ILE A 28 -7.84 7.95 3.73
C ILE A 28 -8.62 7.99 2.41
N SER A 29 -9.34 6.90 2.17
CA SER A 29 -10.25 6.75 1.03
C SER A 29 -11.72 6.58 1.46
N GLY A 30 -11.95 6.42 2.77
CA GLY A 30 -13.25 6.03 3.33
C GLY A 30 -13.41 4.52 3.52
N GLY A 31 -12.57 3.71 2.88
CA GLY A 31 -12.64 2.26 2.96
C GLY A 31 -12.05 1.65 4.24
N LYS A 32 -12.41 0.37 4.45
CA LYS A 32 -11.96 -0.49 5.56
C LYS A 32 -10.43 -0.53 5.71
N ASP A 33 -9.69 -0.53 4.60
CA ASP A 33 -8.24 -0.77 4.60
C ASP A 33 -7.48 0.41 5.18
N SER A 34 -7.87 1.63 4.79
CA SER A 34 -7.31 2.85 5.36
C SER A 34 -7.58 2.95 6.87
N CYS A 35 -8.80 2.62 7.32
CA CYS A 35 -9.16 2.60 8.73
C CYS A 35 -8.36 1.58 9.55
N TYR A 36 -8.24 0.36 9.03
CA TYR A 36 -7.52 -0.69 9.74
C TYR A 36 -6.00 -0.43 9.78
N ASN A 37 -5.41 0.10 8.70
CA ASN A 37 -3.99 0.46 8.71
C ASN A 37 -3.69 1.62 9.67
N MET A 38 -4.62 2.57 9.86
CA MET A 38 -4.50 3.59 10.92
C MET A 38 -4.47 2.94 12.31
N MET A 39 -5.34 1.95 12.57
CA MET A 39 -5.35 1.22 13.85
C MET A 39 -4.00 0.53 14.08
N GLN A 40 -3.45 -0.12 13.05
CA GLN A 40 -2.12 -0.74 13.12
C GLN A 40 -1.01 0.27 13.42
N CYS A 41 -1.04 1.44 12.79
CA CYS A 41 -0.07 2.49 13.09
C CYS A 41 -0.12 2.96 14.55
N VAL A 42 -1.32 3.16 15.10
CA VAL A 42 -1.50 3.54 16.50
C VAL A 42 -1.07 2.39 17.42
N ALA A 43 -1.35 1.14 17.03
CA ALA A 43 -0.93 -0.04 17.76
C ALA A 43 0.60 -0.08 17.88
N GLU A 44 1.32 0.20 16.80
CA GLU A 44 2.79 0.34 16.77
C GLU A 44 3.33 1.59 17.47
N GLY A 45 2.46 2.37 18.12
CA GLY A 45 2.84 3.49 18.96
C GLY A 45 3.15 4.77 18.17
N HIS A 46 2.80 4.82 16.89
CA HIS A 46 2.88 6.04 16.09
C HIS A 46 1.77 7.02 16.49
N SER A 47 2.05 8.31 16.36
CA SER A 47 1.11 9.38 16.68
C SER A 47 0.41 9.83 15.40
N LEU A 48 -0.87 9.47 15.26
CA LEU A 48 -1.72 9.93 14.18
C LEU A 48 -2.13 11.39 14.43
N VAL A 49 -1.66 12.31 13.58
CA VAL A 49 -1.84 13.76 13.78
C VAL A 49 -2.70 14.44 12.72
N ALA A 50 -2.92 13.79 11.57
CA ALA A 50 -3.74 14.33 10.49
C ALA A 50 -4.26 13.24 9.56
N LEU A 51 -5.31 13.59 8.84
CA LEU A 51 -5.84 12.83 7.71
C LEU A 51 -5.51 13.58 6.41
N ALA A 52 -5.27 12.84 5.35
CA ALA A 52 -5.04 13.38 4.01
C ALA A 52 -5.87 12.61 2.99
N ASN A 53 -6.48 13.33 2.05
CA ASN A 53 -7.30 12.73 1.00
C ASN A 53 -7.17 13.55 -0.30
N LEU A 54 -7.10 12.84 -1.42
CA LEU A 54 -7.26 13.42 -2.74
C LEU A 54 -8.66 13.09 -3.23
N ARG A 55 -9.40 14.11 -3.68
CA ARG A 55 -10.78 13.97 -4.15
C ARG A 55 -10.91 14.26 -5.65
N PRO A 56 -11.88 13.66 -6.33
CA PRO A 56 -12.18 14.01 -7.72
C PRO A 56 -12.73 15.43 -7.82
N LYS A 57 -12.64 16.01 -9.02
CA LYS A 57 -12.91 17.44 -9.29
C LYS A 57 -14.41 17.74 -9.51
N GLN A 58 -15.15 16.82 -10.14
CA GLN A 58 -16.55 17.04 -10.55
C GLN A 58 -17.47 15.80 -10.50
N GLU A 59 -16.94 14.58 -10.62
CA GLU A 59 -17.75 13.35 -10.65
C GLU A 59 -17.57 12.51 -9.39
N ASP A 60 -18.65 11.89 -8.93
CA ASP A 60 -18.66 10.99 -7.76
C ASP A 60 -17.90 9.69 -8.01
N GLU A 61 -17.75 9.32 -9.28
CA GLU A 61 -17.04 8.13 -9.71
C GLU A 61 -16.12 8.51 -10.87
N VAL A 62 -14.82 8.32 -10.68
CA VAL A 62 -13.81 8.44 -11.72
C VAL A 62 -13.05 7.13 -11.77
N ASP A 63 -12.76 6.64 -12.98
CA ASP A 63 -11.88 5.49 -13.22
C ASP A 63 -10.43 5.84 -12.86
N SER A 64 -10.12 5.93 -11.56
CA SER A 64 -8.75 6.05 -11.05
C SER A 64 -8.28 4.70 -10.51
N TYR A 65 -7.12 4.26 -10.96
CA TYR A 65 -6.44 3.08 -10.40
C TYR A 65 -5.89 3.32 -8.99
N MET A 66 -5.83 4.58 -8.55
CA MET A 66 -5.17 4.99 -7.31
C MET A 66 -6.15 5.35 -6.19
N TYR A 67 -7.31 5.91 -6.51
CA TYR A 67 -8.20 6.50 -5.50
C TYR A 67 -9.63 5.96 -5.58
N GLN A 68 -10.17 5.63 -4.40
CA GLN A 68 -11.60 5.44 -4.21
C GLN A 68 -12.30 6.78 -4.34
N THR A 69 -13.30 6.87 -5.21
CA THR A 69 -14.05 8.11 -5.47
C THR A 69 -15.48 8.05 -4.92
N VAL A 70 -16.07 6.85 -4.85
CA VAL A 70 -17.39 6.66 -4.26
C VAL A 70 -17.35 6.91 -2.75
N GLY A 71 -18.29 7.74 -2.27
CA GLY A 71 -18.39 8.12 -0.86
C GLY A 71 -17.46 9.26 -0.42
N HIS A 72 -16.72 9.89 -1.35
CA HIS A 72 -15.77 10.96 -1.02
C HIS A 72 -16.42 12.17 -0.30
N HIS A 73 -17.72 12.42 -0.53
CA HIS A 73 -18.49 13.47 0.15
C HIS A 73 -18.49 13.33 1.68
N ALA A 74 -18.45 12.10 2.18
CA ALA A 74 -18.53 11.83 3.62
C ALA A 74 -17.15 11.77 4.30
N ILE A 75 -16.05 11.92 3.57
CA ILE A 75 -14.68 11.89 4.13
C ILE A 75 -14.44 13.01 5.15
N GLN A 76 -15.09 14.17 4.98
CA GLN A 76 -15.01 15.25 5.97
C GLN A 76 -15.56 14.83 7.33
N LEU A 77 -16.50 13.89 7.37
CA LEU A 77 -17.05 13.35 8.62
C LEU A 77 -16.02 12.51 9.38
N TYR A 78 -15.03 11.91 8.71
CA TYR A 78 -13.97 11.13 9.39
C TYR A 78 -13.08 12.06 10.22
N ALA A 79 -12.76 13.24 9.69
CA ALA A 79 -12.02 14.27 10.41
C ALA A 79 -12.74 14.67 11.72
N GLN A 80 -14.05 14.86 11.64
CA GLN A 80 -14.90 15.20 12.79
C GLN A 80 -15.08 14.02 13.74
N ALA A 81 -15.24 12.80 13.22
CA ALA A 81 -15.38 11.57 13.99
C ALA A 81 -14.11 11.26 14.78
N MET A 82 -12.93 11.49 14.21
CA MET A 82 -11.64 11.23 14.86
C MET A 82 -11.12 12.44 15.66
N GLY A 83 -11.63 13.64 15.40
CA GLY A 83 -11.11 14.88 15.98
C GLY A 83 -9.73 15.26 15.44
N LEU A 84 -9.47 15.01 14.15
CA LEU A 84 -8.19 15.27 13.48
C LEU A 84 -8.36 16.30 12.36
N PRO A 85 -7.31 17.10 12.06
CA PRO A 85 -7.31 17.95 10.88
C PRO A 85 -7.30 17.10 9.60
N LEU A 86 -8.07 17.53 8.60
CA LEU A 86 -8.10 16.95 7.26
C LEU A 86 -7.44 17.89 6.26
N TYR A 87 -6.41 17.39 5.59
CA TYR A 87 -5.82 18.02 4.42
C TYR A 87 -6.44 17.37 3.18
N GLN A 88 -7.22 18.14 2.42
CA GLN A 88 -7.85 17.65 1.22
C GLN A 88 -7.42 18.50 0.04
N ASP A 89 -6.99 17.84 -1.04
CA ASP A 89 -6.67 18.47 -2.32
C ASP A 89 -7.39 17.75 -3.46
N VAL A 90 -7.46 18.39 -4.62
CA VAL A 90 -8.16 17.87 -5.79
C VAL A 90 -7.18 17.12 -6.69
N ILE A 91 -7.63 16.01 -7.27
CA ILE A 91 -6.90 15.31 -8.33
C ILE A 91 -6.99 16.17 -9.60
N GLU A 92 -5.86 16.71 -10.04
CA GLU A 92 -5.73 17.51 -11.27
C GLU A 92 -4.98 16.76 -12.37
N GLY A 93 -4.03 15.92 -11.97
CA GLY A 93 -3.28 15.06 -12.87
C GLY A 93 -4.11 13.91 -13.42
N LEU A 94 -3.57 13.27 -14.46
CA LEU A 94 -4.11 12.05 -15.06
C LEU A 94 -3.13 10.90 -14.82
N CYS A 95 -3.59 9.65 -14.96
CA CYS A 95 -2.66 8.52 -15.04
C CYS A 95 -1.84 8.62 -16.33
N ARG A 96 -0.61 9.13 -16.24
CA ARG A 96 0.30 9.32 -17.38
C ARG A 96 1.37 8.24 -17.44
N GLU A 97 1.83 7.78 -16.27
CA GLU A 97 2.73 6.64 -16.16
C GLU A 97 2.00 5.42 -15.58
N PRO A 98 1.48 4.50 -16.41
CA PRO A 98 0.81 3.29 -15.93
C PRO A 98 1.79 2.16 -15.58
N GLY A 99 3.10 2.37 -15.75
CA GLY A 99 4.13 1.37 -15.52
C GLY A 99 4.21 0.85 -14.08
N GLY A 100 4.96 -0.26 -13.92
CA GLY A 100 5.23 -0.86 -12.60
C GLY A 100 6.15 0.00 -11.73
N ASP A 101 7.03 0.77 -12.37
CA ASP A 101 7.86 1.79 -11.73
C ASP A 101 7.24 3.18 -11.96
N TYR A 102 7.59 4.15 -11.12
CA TYR A 102 7.13 5.53 -11.28
C TYR A 102 8.30 6.50 -11.32
N SER A 103 8.27 7.40 -12.31
CA SER A 103 9.16 8.56 -12.41
C SER A 103 8.33 9.83 -12.37
N ALA A 104 8.84 10.88 -11.71
CA ALA A 104 8.10 12.11 -11.51
C ALA A 104 7.70 12.71 -12.86
N THR A 105 6.40 12.72 -13.13
CA THR A 105 5.83 13.06 -14.44
C THR A 105 4.91 14.26 -14.30
N GLU A 106 5.16 15.30 -15.09
CA GLU A 106 4.35 16.52 -15.04
C GLU A 106 2.91 16.24 -15.43
N GLY A 107 1.96 16.69 -14.60
CA GLY A 107 0.53 16.48 -14.80
C GLY A 107 0.04 15.06 -14.51
N ASP A 108 0.81 14.27 -13.75
CA ASP A 108 0.38 12.97 -13.24
C ASP A 108 -0.29 13.07 -11.86
N GLU A 109 -1.28 12.23 -11.57
CA GLU A 109 -2.01 12.19 -10.28
C GLU A 109 -1.09 11.97 -9.07
N VAL A 110 0.05 11.31 -9.26
CA VAL A 110 1.03 11.08 -8.19
C VAL A 110 1.71 12.38 -7.74
N GLU A 111 1.83 13.38 -8.62
CA GLU A 111 2.38 14.69 -8.23
C GLU A 111 1.38 15.50 -7.39
N ASP A 112 0.08 15.26 -7.52
CA ASP A 112 -0.92 15.84 -6.62
C ASP A 112 -0.76 15.30 -5.19
N LEU A 113 -0.49 14.00 -5.06
CA LEU A 113 -0.15 13.38 -3.79
C LEU A 113 1.12 13.97 -3.19
N TYR A 114 2.15 14.20 -4.02
CA TYR A 114 3.37 14.87 -3.58
C TYR A 114 3.10 16.27 -3.03
N ARG A 115 2.30 17.08 -3.72
CA ARG A 115 1.93 18.44 -3.25
C ARG A 115 1.20 18.39 -1.92
N LEU A 116 0.20 17.51 -1.80
CA LEU A 116 -0.59 17.33 -0.58
C LEU A 116 0.28 16.92 0.61
N LEU A 117 1.10 15.87 0.45
CA LEU A 117 1.96 15.39 1.55
C LEU A 117 3.08 16.38 1.90
N LYS A 118 3.58 17.14 0.93
CA LYS A 118 4.53 18.24 1.18
C LYS A 118 3.93 19.33 2.05
N LEU A 119 2.66 19.69 1.83
CA LEU A 119 1.93 20.65 2.66
C LEU A 119 1.78 20.12 4.09
N VAL A 120 1.29 18.89 4.26
CA VAL A 120 1.11 18.28 5.59
C VAL A 120 2.44 18.19 6.35
N LYS A 121 3.52 17.79 5.66
CA LYS A 121 4.86 17.74 6.25
C LYS A 121 5.34 19.11 6.72
N LYS A 122 5.13 20.14 5.91
CA LYS A 122 5.49 21.52 6.27
C LYS A 122 4.73 22.01 7.50
N ASP A 123 3.44 21.72 7.58
CA ASP A 123 2.56 22.30 8.59
C ASP A 123 2.63 21.56 9.93
N LEU A 124 2.80 20.23 9.92
CA LEU A 124 2.75 19.39 11.13
C LEU A 124 4.05 18.65 11.44
N GLY A 125 5.04 18.69 10.55
CA GLY A 125 6.32 17.99 10.73
C GLY A 125 6.13 16.47 10.81
N VAL A 126 5.25 15.90 9.98
CA VAL A 126 5.07 14.45 9.91
C VAL A 126 6.32 13.76 9.36
N GLU A 127 6.55 12.54 9.84
CA GLU A 127 7.71 11.70 9.56
C GLU A 127 7.32 10.42 8.81
N GLY A 128 6.03 10.04 8.86
CA GLY A 128 5.51 8.88 8.15
C GLY A 128 4.11 9.08 7.60
N VAL A 129 3.72 8.16 6.71
CA VAL A 129 2.44 8.17 6.00
C VAL A 129 1.78 6.80 6.16
N SER A 130 0.60 6.74 6.75
CA SER A 130 -0.21 5.51 6.82
C SER A 130 -0.92 5.27 5.49
N VAL A 131 -0.79 4.06 4.95
CA VAL A 131 -1.29 3.66 3.62
C VAL A 131 -2.02 2.31 3.72
N GLY A 132 -3.29 2.26 3.31
CA GLY A 132 -4.11 1.06 3.35
C GLY A 132 -3.96 0.10 2.16
N ALA A 133 -2.83 0.08 1.47
CA ALA A 133 -2.65 -0.80 0.30
C ALA A 133 -2.39 -2.26 0.75
N ILE A 134 -3.07 -3.23 0.12
CA ILE A 134 -2.92 -4.66 0.47
C ILE A 134 -2.04 -5.40 -0.54
N LEU A 135 -2.32 -5.32 -1.85
CA LEU A 135 -1.61 -6.12 -2.87
C LEU A 135 -1.21 -5.34 -4.12
N SER A 136 -1.79 -4.16 -4.35
CA SER A 136 -1.50 -3.31 -5.50
C SER A 136 -0.08 -2.72 -5.47
N ASN A 137 0.81 -3.30 -6.28
CA ASN A 137 2.17 -2.76 -6.44
C ASN A 137 2.13 -1.36 -7.04
N TYR A 138 1.14 -1.10 -7.89
CA TYR A 138 0.92 0.20 -8.52
C TYR A 138 0.77 1.30 -7.47
N GLN A 139 -0.12 1.10 -6.50
CA GLN A 139 -0.36 2.06 -5.42
C GLN A 139 0.86 2.18 -4.51
N ARG A 140 1.45 1.05 -4.11
CA ARG A 140 2.62 1.03 -3.22
C ARG A 140 3.80 1.81 -3.80
N VAL A 141 4.22 1.51 -5.02
CA VAL A 141 5.40 2.12 -5.66
C VAL A 141 5.26 3.63 -5.77
N ARG A 142 4.06 4.12 -6.09
CA ARG A 142 3.79 5.56 -6.22
C ARG A 142 3.86 6.28 -4.88
N VAL A 143 3.26 5.70 -3.83
CA VAL A 143 3.35 6.26 -2.49
C VAL A 143 4.79 6.21 -1.96
N GLU A 144 5.51 5.10 -2.17
CA GLU A 144 6.93 4.99 -1.81
C GLU A 144 7.79 6.02 -2.53
N ASN A 145 7.54 6.27 -3.83
CA ASN A 145 8.25 7.31 -4.58
C ASN A 145 8.07 8.69 -3.96
N VAL A 146 6.81 9.07 -3.69
CA VAL A 146 6.49 10.36 -3.05
C VAL A 146 7.13 10.47 -1.67
N CYS A 147 7.00 9.43 -0.85
CA CYS A 147 7.57 9.37 0.49
C CYS A 147 9.11 9.49 0.45
N SER A 148 9.77 8.77 -0.45
CA SER A 148 11.23 8.84 -0.64
C SER A 148 11.68 10.26 -0.98
N ARG A 149 11.02 10.92 -1.95
CA ARG A 149 11.32 12.31 -2.33
C ARG A 149 11.08 13.33 -1.22
N LEU A 150 10.14 13.05 -0.33
CA LEU A 150 9.83 13.90 0.81
C LEU A 150 10.63 13.55 2.07
N GLY A 151 11.35 12.43 2.11
CA GLY A 151 11.95 11.89 3.34
C GLY A 151 10.89 11.57 4.38
N LEU A 152 9.85 10.84 3.98
CA LEU A 152 8.78 10.28 4.81
C LEU A 152 8.87 8.75 4.77
N THR A 153 8.43 8.10 5.85
CA THR A 153 8.34 6.63 5.92
C THR A 153 6.94 6.16 5.55
N PRO A 154 6.74 5.37 4.48
CA PRO A 154 5.45 4.74 4.20
C PRO A 154 5.19 3.60 5.20
N LEU A 155 4.02 3.60 5.81
CA LEU A 155 3.57 2.59 6.77
C LEU A 155 2.39 1.82 6.17
N ALA A 156 2.68 0.71 5.50
CA ALA A 156 1.71 -0.17 4.84
C ALA A 156 1.70 -1.54 5.51
N PHE A 157 1.10 -1.64 6.71
CA PHE A 157 1.10 -2.87 7.51
C PHE A 157 0.25 -3.99 6.92
N LEU A 158 -0.64 -3.66 5.97
CA LEU A 158 -1.54 -4.63 5.33
C LEU A 158 -0.90 -5.29 4.11
N TRP A 159 0.25 -4.78 3.67
CA TRP A 159 0.89 -5.17 2.43
C TRP A 159 1.28 -6.65 2.43
N ARG A 160 0.87 -7.39 1.38
CA ARG A 160 1.12 -8.82 1.17
C ARG A 160 0.58 -9.75 2.28
N ARG A 161 -0.26 -9.27 3.19
CA ARG A 161 -0.93 -10.13 4.17
C ARG A 161 -1.98 -11.02 3.51
N ASP A 162 -2.28 -12.18 4.11
CA ASP A 162 -3.38 -13.04 3.66
C ASP A 162 -4.72 -12.31 3.80
N GLN A 163 -5.48 -12.25 2.70
CA GLN A 163 -6.70 -11.45 2.64
C GLN A 163 -7.88 -12.09 3.39
N GLN A 164 -7.89 -13.41 3.60
CA GLN A 164 -8.96 -14.05 4.37
C GLN A 164 -8.79 -13.74 5.85
N GLU A 165 -7.57 -13.91 6.34
CA GLU A 165 -7.19 -13.53 7.70
C GLU A 165 -7.39 -12.03 7.92
N LEU A 166 -6.92 -11.19 7.00
CA LEU A 166 -7.01 -9.75 7.15
C LEU A 166 -8.46 -9.27 7.25
N LEU A 167 -9.37 -9.80 6.42
CA LEU A 167 -10.79 -9.47 6.53
C LEU A 167 -11.38 -9.92 7.88
N GLN A 168 -11.01 -11.11 8.36
CA GLN A 168 -11.44 -11.60 9.67
C GLN A 168 -10.90 -10.74 10.82
N GLU A 169 -9.65 -10.29 10.73
CA GLU A 169 -9.04 -9.39 11.70
C GLU A 169 -9.74 -8.03 11.72
N MET A 170 -10.05 -7.45 10.57
CA MET A 170 -10.81 -6.19 10.50
C MET A 170 -12.17 -6.30 11.20
N ILE A 171 -12.91 -7.39 10.95
CA ILE A 171 -14.19 -7.66 11.62
C ILE A 171 -13.99 -7.78 13.13
N THR A 172 -13.01 -8.58 13.55
CA THR A 172 -12.73 -8.85 14.98
C THR A 172 -12.23 -7.62 15.71
N ALA A 173 -11.52 -6.73 15.01
CA ALA A 173 -11.01 -5.48 15.53
C ALA A 173 -12.08 -4.37 15.59
N GLY A 174 -13.31 -4.63 15.16
CA GLY A 174 -14.42 -3.67 15.22
C GLY A 174 -14.40 -2.63 14.10
N VAL A 175 -13.84 -2.96 12.93
CA VAL A 175 -14.00 -2.12 11.73
C VAL A 175 -15.39 -2.36 11.15
N GLU A 176 -16.32 -1.46 11.46
CA GLU A 176 -17.69 -1.50 10.95
C GLU A 176 -17.76 -0.78 9.60
N ALA A 177 -17.51 -1.54 8.52
CA ALA A 177 -17.64 -1.05 7.15
C ALA A 177 -18.78 -1.73 6.41
N ILE A 178 -19.46 -0.95 5.56
CA ILE A 178 -20.49 -1.42 4.65
C ILE A 178 -19.99 -1.43 3.21
N ILE A 179 -20.49 -2.36 2.38
CA ILE A 179 -20.23 -2.38 0.95
C ILE A 179 -20.97 -1.21 0.27
N ILE A 180 -20.24 -0.35 -0.43
CA ILE A 180 -20.82 0.80 -1.15
C ILE A 180 -20.67 0.71 -2.66
N LYS A 181 -19.88 -0.22 -3.18
CA LYS A 181 -19.77 -0.50 -4.61
C LYS A 181 -19.53 -1.98 -4.81
N VAL A 182 -20.05 -2.52 -5.89
CA VAL A 182 -19.72 -3.85 -6.41
C VAL A 182 -19.47 -3.76 -7.91
N ALA A 183 -18.46 -4.48 -8.39
CA ALA A 183 -18.05 -4.45 -9.81
C ALA A 183 -17.43 -5.78 -10.27
N ALA A 184 -17.92 -6.91 -9.75
CA ALA A 184 -17.38 -8.22 -10.10
C ALA A 184 -18.46 -9.30 -10.27
N LEU A 185 -18.12 -10.30 -11.07
CA LEU A 185 -18.97 -11.48 -11.29
C LEU A 185 -19.33 -12.16 -9.97
N GLY A 186 -20.63 -12.39 -9.76
CA GLY A 186 -21.15 -12.99 -8.54
C GLY A 186 -21.56 -11.96 -7.48
N LEU A 187 -21.14 -10.71 -7.62
CA LEU A 187 -21.63 -9.60 -6.81
C LEU A 187 -22.74 -8.84 -7.53
N THR A 188 -23.86 -8.64 -6.85
CA THR A 188 -25.01 -7.88 -7.31
C THR A 188 -25.37 -6.76 -6.34
N SER A 189 -26.32 -5.91 -6.73
CA SER A 189 -26.87 -4.84 -5.89
C SER A 189 -27.40 -5.30 -4.54
N ALA A 190 -27.75 -6.58 -4.37
CA ALA A 190 -28.19 -7.13 -3.09
C ALA A 190 -27.11 -7.11 -2.00
N HIS A 191 -25.83 -7.03 -2.38
CA HIS A 191 -24.71 -6.95 -1.44
C HIS A 191 -24.41 -5.53 -0.96
N LEU A 192 -24.94 -4.50 -1.64
CA LEU A 192 -24.76 -3.12 -1.21
C LEU A 192 -25.41 -2.91 0.17
N GLY A 193 -24.68 -2.24 1.06
CA GLY A 193 -25.06 -1.99 2.44
C GLY A 193 -24.76 -3.14 3.40
N MET A 194 -24.35 -4.32 2.92
CA MET A 194 -23.91 -5.40 3.80
C MET A 194 -22.64 -4.99 4.55
N THR A 195 -22.55 -5.38 5.81
CA THR A 195 -21.33 -5.26 6.63
C THR A 195 -20.26 -6.25 6.19
N LEU A 196 -19.00 -6.01 6.60
CA LEU A 196 -17.89 -6.96 6.39
C LEU A 196 -18.23 -8.37 6.88
N GLN A 197 -18.89 -8.49 8.03
CA GLN A 197 -19.27 -9.78 8.61
C GLN A 197 -20.35 -10.50 7.77
N GLU A 198 -21.31 -9.76 7.23
CA GLU A 198 -22.38 -10.31 6.40
C GLU A 198 -21.87 -10.78 5.03
N ILE A 199 -20.96 -10.01 4.41
CA ILE A 199 -20.45 -10.31 3.06
C ILE A 199 -19.34 -11.37 3.06
N GLN A 200 -18.58 -11.52 4.15
CA GLN A 200 -17.40 -12.40 4.20
C GLN A 200 -17.69 -13.84 3.74
N PRO A 201 -18.74 -14.55 4.21
CA PRO A 201 -19.03 -15.91 3.74
C PRO A 201 -19.30 -15.98 2.24
N HIS A 202 -19.87 -14.92 1.65
CA HIS A 202 -20.07 -14.84 0.21
C HIS A 202 -18.73 -14.69 -0.52
N MET A 203 -17.86 -13.78 -0.07
CA MET A 203 -16.55 -13.56 -0.70
C MET A 203 -15.65 -14.79 -0.64
N LEU A 204 -15.68 -15.56 0.46
CA LEU A 204 -14.94 -16.82 0.56
C LEU A 204 -15.38 -17.82 -0.51
N ARG A 205 -16.69 -17.96 -0.76
CA ARG A 205 -17.20 -18.79 -1.86
C ARG A 205 -16.83 -18.25 -3.24
N MET A 206 -16.82 -16.92 -3.42
CA MET A 206 -16.44 -16.31 -4.70
C MET A 206 -14.94 -16.46 -4.98
N LYS A 207 -14.09 -16.46 -3.96
CA LYS A 207 -12.68 -16.82 -4.08
C LYS A 207 -12.52 -18.25 -4.60
N GLU A 208 -13.23 -19.22 -4.03
CA GLU A 208 -13.16 -20.61 -4.49
C GLU A 208 -13.67 -20.76 -5.93
N LYS A 209 -14.78 -20.08 -6.26
CA LYS A 209 -15.46 -20.26 -7.56
C LYS A 209 -14.83 -19.48 -8.71
N TYR A 210 -14.45 -18.23 -8.46
CA TYR A 210 -14.03 -17.27 -9.48
C TYR A 210 -12.69 -16.59 -9.16
N GLN A 211 -12.01 -17.01 -8.09
CA GLN A 211 -10.72 -16.46 -7.67
C GLN A 211 -10.78 -14.95 -7.36
N LEU A 212 -11.96 -14.46 -6.94
CA LEU A 212 -12.11 -13.08 -6.48
C LEU A 212 -11.25 -12.82 -5.23
N ASN A 213 -10.77 -11.58 -5.10
CA ASN A 213 -10.10 -11.14 -3.89
C ASN A 213 -11.10 -10.95 -2.75
N VAL A 214 -10.85 -11.61 -1.61
CA VAL A 214 -11.76 -11.58 -0.45
C VAL A 214 -11.83 -10.19 0.19
N CYS A 215 -10.75 -9.40 0.10
CA CYS A 215 -10.72 -8.02 0.55
C CYS A 215 -11.18 -7.02 -0.51
N GLY A 216 -11.54 -7.43 -1.73
CA GLY A 216 -11.96 -6.50 -2.79
C GLY A 216 -10.83 -5.65 -3.39
N GLU A 217 -9.57 -6.06 -3.21
CA GLU A 217 -8.37 -5.32 -3.66
C GLU A 217 -8.32 -5.11 -5.19
N GLY A 218 -8.93 -6.00 -5.97
CA GLY A 218 -9.01 -5.88 -7.43
C GLY A 218 -10.10 -4.93 -7.90
N GLY A 219 -10.78 -4.23 -6.98
CA GLY A 219 -11.95 -3.41 -7.27
C GLY A 219 -13.26 -4.22 -7.30
N GLU A 220 -13.28 -5.46 -6.79
CA GLU A 220 -14.49 -6.28 -6.77
C GLU A 220 -15.62 -5.62 -5.97
N PHE A 221 -15.25 -4.97 -4.87
CA PHE A 221 -16.14 -4.13 -4.09
C PHE A 221 -15.38 -3.00 -3.41
N GLU A 222 -16.07 -1.89 -3.14
CA GLU A 222 -15.55 -0.81 -2.30
C GLU A 222 -16.37 -0.71 -1.02
N THR A 223 -15.76 -0.13 0.03
CA THR A 223 -16.40 -0.02 1.34
C THR A 223 -16.41 1.40 1.86
N PHE A 224 -17.33 1.66 2.78
CA PHE A 224 -17.36 2.87 3.59
C PHE A 224 -17.43 2.49 5.07
N THR A 225 -16.47 2.94 5.87
CA THR A 225 -16.39 2.67 7.31
C THR A 225 -17.31 3.60 8.10
N LEU A 226 -18.33 3.03 8.73
CA LEU A 226 -19.28 3.74 9.58
C LEU A 226 -18.73 3.93 11.00
N ASP A 227 -18.01 2.94 11.52
CA ASP A 227 -17.33 3.05 12.81
C ASP A 227 -16.04 2.24 12.84
N CYS A 228 -15.10 2.69 13.65
CA CYS A 228 -13.98 1.88 14.08
C CYS A 228 -13.53 2.34 15.49
N PRO A 229 -12.68 1.58 16.19
CA PRO A 229 -12.22 1.96 17.52
C PRO A 229 -11.58 3.35 17.57
N LEU A 230 -10.94 3.83 16.50
CA LEU A 230 -10.34 5.16 16.50
C LEU A 230 -11.38 6.29 16.48
N PHE A 231 -12.63 6.02 16.10
CA PHE A 231 -13.65 7.06 15.99
C PHE A 231 -14.24 7.39 17.36
N ALA A 232 -14.36 8.70 17.65
CA ALA A 232 -15.07 9.24 18.81
C ALA A 232 -16.58 9.38 18.54
N LYS A 233 -16.96 9.43 17.26
CA LYS A 233 -18.34 9.47 16.80
C LYS A 233 -18.50 8.46 15.67
N LYS A 234 -19.57 7.68 15.69
CA LYS A 234 -19.90 6.80 14.57
C LYS A 234 -20.72 7.57 13.53
N LEU A 235 -20.62 7.13 12.28
CA LEU A 235 -21.37 7.68 11.16
C LEU A 235 -22.66 6.86 10.98
N ASN A 236 -23.78 7.55 10.83
CA ASN A 236 -25.10 6.95 10.68
C ASN A 236 -25.72 7.43 9.36
N VAL A 237 -25.88 6.51 8.41
CA VAL A 237 -26.47 6.81 7.11
C VAL A 237 -27.98 6.95 7.26
N LYS A 238 -28.50 8.17 7.04
CA LYS A 238 -29.94 8.48 7.11
C LYS A 238 -30.64 8.32 5.78
N HIS A 239 -29.95 8.66 4.71
CA HIS A 239 -30.48 8.59 3.35
C HIS A 239 -29.40 8.16 2.39
N GLN A 240 -29.73 7.21 1.53
CA GLN A 240 -28.86 6.69 0.49
C GLN A 240 -29.68 6.32 -0.74
N GLU A 241 -29.05 6.42 -1.90
CA GLU A 241 -29.62 5.97 -3.17
C GLU A 241 -28.74 4.89 -3.79
N MET A 242 -29.37 3.89 -4.39
CA MET A 242 -28.68 2.85 -5.13
C MET A 242 -28.66 3.20 -6.61
N ILE A 243 -27.48 3.21 -7.20
CA ILE A 243 -27.26 3.60 -8.59
C ILE A 243 -26.76 2.40 -9.37
N ASN A 244 -27.38 2.14 -10.53
CA ASN A 244 -26.85 1.23 -11.54
C ASN A 244 -25.94 2.02 -12.47
N HIS A 245 -24.64 1.78 -12.39
CA HIS A 245 -23.67 2.44 -13.27
C HIS A 245 -23.55 1.69 -14.60
N SER A 246 -23.50 0.35 -14.54
CA SER A 246 -23.37 -0.50 -15.72
C SER A 246 -24.11 -1.81 -15.51
N ASP A 247 -25.04 -2.12 -16.40
CA ASP A 247 -25.82 -3.37 -16.37
C ASP A 247 -25.16 -4.46 -17.24
N ASP A 248 -23.85 -4.62 -17.09
CA ASP A 248 -23.10 -5.69 -17.76
C ASP A 248 -23.60 -7.06 -17.28
N ALA A 249 -23.87 -7.96 -18.23
CA ALA A 249 -24.45 -9.28 -17.94
C ALA A 249 -23.55 -10.18 -17.09
N PHE A 250 -22.25 -9.89 -17.00
CA PHE A 250 -21.25 -10.66 -16.29
C PHE A 250 -20.67 -9.91 -15.08
N ALA A 251 -20.49 -8.59 -15.16
CA ALA A 251 -19.93 -7.78 -14.08
C ALA A 251 -20.73 -6.48 -13.89
N PRO A 252 -21.97 -6.57 -13.36
CA PRO A 252 -22.78 -5.39 -13.16
C PRO A 252 -22.13 -4.48 -12.12
N VAL A 253 -22.11 -3.17 -12.41
CA VAL A 253 -21.55 -2.15 -11.54
C VAL A 253 -22.68 -1.42 -10.84
N TRP A 254 -22.73 -1.56 -9.53
CA TRP A 254 -23.71 -0.89 -8.67
C TRP A 254 -23.00 -0.20 -7.53
N TYR A 255 -23.49 0.97 -7.14
CA TYR A 255 -22.96 1.68 -5.97
C TYR A 255 -24.04 2.39 -5.16
N LEU A 256 -23.71 2.72 -3.91
CA LEU A 256 -24.51 3.52 -2.99
C LEU A 256 -24.02 4.96 -2.98
N ASN A 257 -24.91 5.88 -3.33
CA ASN A 257 -24.72 7.30 -3.10
C ASN A 257 -25.23 7.67 -1.70
N LEU A 258 -24.30 8.03 -0.80
CA LEU A 258 -24.61 8.37 0.59
C LEU A 258 -25.00 9.86 0.69
N LEU A 259 -26.29 10.14 0.62
CA LEU A 259 -26.83 11.49 0.51
C LEU A 259 -26.91 12.25 1.84
N ASN A 260 -27.20 11.54 2.93
CA ASN A 260 -27.19 12.11 4.28
C ASN A 260 -26.56 11.13 5.28
N VAL A 261 -25.47 11.57 5.88
CA VAL A 261 -24.73 10.84 6.91
C VAL A 261 -24.53 11.78 8.10
N GLU A 262 -24.97 11.33 9.27
CA GLU A 262 -24.92 12.10 10.51
C GLU A 262 -23.92 11.46 11.49
N LEU A 263 -23.31 12.29 12.34
CA LEU A 263 -22.43 11.81 13.40
C LEU A 263 -23.21 11.58 14.69
N GLU A 264 -22.97 10.44 15.32
CA GLU A 264 -23.54 10.06 16.61
C GLU A 264 -22.40 9.88 17.63
N GLU A 265 -22.50 10.56 18.78
CA GLU A 265 -21.50 10.47 19.84
C GLU A 265 -21.39 9.05 20.40
N LYS A 266 -20.16 8.60 20.66
CA LYS A 266 -19.88 7.33 21.35
C LYS A 266 -19.65 7.57 22.84
N GLN A 267 -19.76 6.51 23.64
CA GLN A 267 -19.59 6.60 25.10
C GLN A 267 -18.12 6.77 25.55
N ASN A 268 -17.17 6.70 24.63
CA ASN A 268 -15.71 6.77 24.87
C ASN A 268 -15.15 8.20 24.96
N VAL A 269 -15.91 9.11 25.59
CA VAL A 269 -15.54 10.53 25.70
C VAL A 269 -14.27 10.68 26.53
N GLY A 270 -13.22 11.26 25.94
CA GLY A 270 -11.94 11.53 26.60
C GLY A 270 -10.87 10.46 26.45
N GLU A 271 -11.18 9.30 25.86
CA GLU A 271 -10.18 8.26 25.57
C GLU A 271 -9.25 8.67 24.42
N THR A 272 -7.94 8.42 24.59
CA THR A 272 -6.98 8.59 23.50
C THR A 272 -7.12 7.47 22.46
N PHE A 273 -6.54 7.63 21.27
CA PHE A 273 -6.53 6.55 20.27
C PHE A 273 -5.90 5.26 20.80
N VAL A 274 -4.86 5.36 21.62
CA VAL A 274 -4.17 4.21 22.22
C VAL A 274 -5.10 3.49 23.20
N ASP A 275 -5.87 4.23 24.01
CA ASP A 275 -6.83 3.64 24.95
C ASP A 275 -7.92 2.87 24.22
N ARG A 276 -8.44 3.44 23.12
CA ARG A 276 -9.54 2.84 22.34
C ARG A 276 -9.19 1.53 21.66
N ILE A 277 -7.93 1.34 21.26
CA ILE A 277 -7.46 0.10 20.63
C ILE A 277 -6.84 -0.89 21.63
N LYS A 278 -6.77 -0.52 22.92
CA LYS A 278 -6.10 -1.32 23.93
C LYS A 278 -6.82 -2.66 24.13
N GLY A 279 -6.08 -3.75 23.99
CA GLY A 279 -6.62 -5.11 24.15
C GLY A 279 -7.36 -5.66 22.94
N ILE A 280 -7.46 -4.89 21.85
CA ILE A 280 -7.95 -5.41 20.58
C ILE A 280 -6.87 -6.30 19.97
N PRO A 281 -7.17 -7.57 19.63
CA PRO A 281 -6.20 -8.46 19.02
C PRO A 281 -5.90 -7.99 17.59
N MET A 282 -4.64 -7.61 17.35
CA MET A 282 -4.12 -7.23 16.04
C MET A 282 -2.70 -7.76 15.92
N LYS A 283 -2.35 -8.37 14.78
CA LYS A 283 -0.98 -8.78 14.53
C LYS A 283 -0.06 -7.59 14.54
N ARG A 284 1.06 -7.72 15.24
CA ARG A 284 2.09 -6.68 15.34
C ARG A 284 3.01 -6.70 14.13
N GLY A 285 3.65 -5.57 13.85
CA GLY A 285 4.62 -5.44 12.77
C GLY A 285 5.74 -6.49 12.85
N SER A 286 6.15 -6.89 14.06
CA SER A 286 7.14 -7.97 14.24
C SER A 286 6.64 -9.35 13.81
N GLU A 287 5.35 -9.65 14.01
CA GLU A 287 4.75 -10.91 13.60
C GLU A 287 4.56 -10.94 12.08
N ILE A 288 4.05 -9.84 11.52
CA ILE A 288 3.90 -9.65 10.07
C ILE A 288 5.25 -9.79 9.35
N LEU A 289 6.32 -9.24 9.95
CA LEU A 289 7.67 -9.32 9.40
C LEU A 289 8.19 -10.76 9.29
N LEU A 290 7.92 -11.58 10.31
CA LEU A 290 8.34 -12.99 10.32
C LEU A 290 7.63 -13.77 9.21
N GLU A 291 6.33 -13.58 9.05
CA GLU A 291 5.54 -14.23 7.99
C GLU A 291 6.02 -13.84 6.58
N LEU A 292 6.41 -12.57 6.39
CA LEU A 292 6.96 -12.12 5.10
C LEU A 292 8.35 -12.69 4.82
N GLN A 293 9.18 -12.91 5.85
CA GLN A 293 10.49 -13.54 5.69
C GLN A 293 10.35 -15.00 5.27
N ASP A 294 9.42 -15.74 5.87
CA ASP A 294 9.13 -17.12 5.50
C ASP A 294 8.66 -17.20 4.04
N PHE A 295 7.79 -16.29 3.61
CA PHE A 295 7.34 -16.21 2.22
C PHE A 295 8.46 -15.93 1.22
N MET A 296 9.39 -15.03 1.56
CA MET A 296 10.56 -14.75 0.70
C MET A 296 11.50 -15.96 0.58
N ILE A 297 11.63 -16.76 1.63
CA ILE A 297 12.42 -18.00 1.61
C ILE A 297 11.73 -19.03 0.70
N GLU A 298 10.41 -19.22 0.85
CA GLU A 298 9.64 -20.14 0.01
C GLU A 298 9.70 -19.78 -1.49
N GLU A 299 9.56 -18.49 -1.86
CA GLU A 299 9.69 -18.07 -3.27
C GLU A 299 11.08 -18.39 -3.84
N THR A 300 12.14 -18.21 -3.05
CA THR A 300 13.51 -18.54 -3.47
C THR A 300 13.78 -20.04 -3.60
N GLU A 301 13.09 -20.90 -2.83
CA GLU A 301 13.22 -22.36 -2.93
C GLU A 301 12.45 -22.93 -4.14
N VAL A 302 11.32 -22.32 -4.50
CA VAL A 302 10.52 -22.69 -5.68
C VAL A 302 11.23 -22.33 -7.00
N GLU A 303 11.94 -21.20 -7.06
CA GLU A 303 12.75 -20.83 -8.23
C GLU A 303 13.89 -21.82 -8.52
N GLN A 304 14.42 -22.51 -7.50
CA GLN A 304 15.48 -23.50 -7.67
C GLN A 304 15.01 -24.84 -8.26
N HIS A 305 13.70 -25.05 -8.43
CA HIS A 305 13.11 -26.34 -8.81
C HIS A 305 12.33 -26.33 -10.14
N LEU A 306 12.46 -25.28 -10.97
CA LEU A 306 11.86 -25.26 -12.31
C LEU A 306 12.72 -26.07 -13.32
N PRO A 307 12.14 -27.00 -14.09
CA PRO A 307 12.89 -27.73 -15.13
C PRO A 307 13.23 -26.82 -16.31
N GLU A 308 14.46 -26.95 -16.83
CA GLU A 308 14.94 -26.27 -18.03
C GLU A 308 14.09 -26.67 -19.26
N GLU A 309 13.31 -25.74 -19.83
CA GLU A 309 12.68 -25.91 -21.14
C GLU A 309 13.06 -24.80 -22.15
N GLU A 310 12.95 -25.18 -23.42
CA GLU A 310 13.75 -24.78 -24.58
C GLU A 310 13.66 -23.31 -25.04
N LYS A 311 14.78 -22.84 -25.61
CA LYS A 311 15.01 -21.51 -26.18
C LYS A 311 14.00 -21.12 -27.28
N PRO A 312 13.36 -19.93 -27.21
CA PRO A 312 12.74 -19.31 -28.38
C PRO A 312 13.76 -18.53 -29.21
N LYS A 313 13.57 -18.58 -30.54
CA LYS A 313 14.39 -17.94 -31.57
C LYS A 313 14.37 -16.41 -31.50
N GLU A 314 15.53 -15.81 -31.79
CA GLU A 314 15.78 -14.37 -31.92
C GLU A 314 14.81 -13.70 -32.91
N ASN A 315 14.23 -12.58 -32.49
CA ASN A 315 13.70 -11.56 -33.40
C ASN A 315 14.28 -10.21 -32.96
N THR A 316 15.19 -9.70 -33.78
CA THR A 316 15.79 -8.38 -33.68
C THR A 316 14.77 -7.29 -33.97
N ASN A 317 14.57 -6.36 -33.04
CA ASN A 317 14.21 -4.98 -33.38
C ASN A 317 14.80 -4.03 -32.32
N SER A 318 15.72 -3.20 -32.79
CA SER A 318 16.47 -2.19 -32.06
C SER A 318 15.64 -0.93 -31.83
N THR A 319 15.51 -0.50 -30.59
CA THR A 319 15.27 0.90 -30.22
C THR A 319 16.26 1.27 -29.13
N SER A 320 17.02 2.32 -29.39
CA SER A 320 18.17 2.79 -28.62
C SER A 320 17.75 3.43 -27.28
N ASP A 321 17.99 2.73 -26.18
CA ASP A 321 18.00 3.33 -24.85
C ASP A 321 19.32 4.08 -24.63
N LYS A 322 19.19 5.37 -24.29
CA LYS A 322 20.34 6.21 -23.91
C LYS A 322 20.90 5.69 -22.58
N ALA A 323 22.19 5.37 -22.57
CA ALA A 323 22.93 4.97 -21.37
C ALA A 323 22.81 6.03 -20.27
N MET A 324 22.22 5.67 -19.13
CA MET A 324 22.43 6.38 -17.87
C MET A 324 23.84 6.02 -17.38
N ASP A 325 24.67 7.03 -17.08
CA ASP A 325 26.00 6.83 -16.51
C ASP A 325 25.88 6.05 -15.18
N ALA A 326 26.43 4.84 -15.15
CA ALA A 326 26.48 4.00 -13.96
C ALA A 326 27.30 4.68 -12.87
N LEU A 327 26.66 5.03 -11.75
CA LEU A 327 27.37 5.50 -10.57
C LEU A 327 28.23 4.35 -10.02
N PRO A 328 29.50 4.60 -9.64
CA PRO A 328 30.36 3.54 -9.13
C PRO A 328 29.78 2.98 -7.82
N PRO A 329 29.91 1.67 -7.56
CA PRO A 329 29.38 1.07 -6.36
C PRO A 329 30.02 1.69 -5.12
N VAL A 330 29.19 2.19 -4.21
CA VAL A 330 29.62 2.79 -2.94
C VAL A 330 29.30 1.81 -1.82
N CYS A 331 30.36 1.40 -1.11
CA CYS A 331 30.24 0.59 0.09
C CYS A 331 30.80 1.31 1.32
N LYS A 332 30.05 1.36 2.43
CA LYS A 332 30.47 2.01 3.69
C LYS A 332 30.16 1.12 4.90
N ILE A 333 31.08 1.14 5.88
CA ILE A 333 30.88 0.53 7.19
C ILE A 333 30.74 1.66 8.22
N THR A 334 29.68 1.64 9.03
CA THR A 334 29.49 2.63 10.08
C THR A 334 30.26 2.27 11.34
N SER A 335 30.52 3.25 12.21
CA SER A 335 31.15 3.05 13.53
C SER A 335 30.39 2.09 14.45
N GLU A 336 29.13 1.80 14.12
CA GLU A 336 28.24 0.89 14.85
C GLU A 336 28.20 -0.53 14.23
N GLY A 337 29.03 -0.80 13.22
CA GLY A 337 29.23 -2.13 12.64
C GLY A 337 28.28 -2.49 11.48
N TYR A 338 27.48 -1.55 10.97
CA TYR A 338 26.58 -1.78 9.84
C TYR A 338 27.29 -1.59 8.50
N MET A 339 26.97 -2.41 7.50
CA MET A 339 27.50 -2.32 6.14
C MET A 339 26.41 -1.90 5.15
N TRP A 340 26.73 -0.93 4.30
CA TRP A 340 25.84 -0.40 3.27
C TRP A 340 26.50 -0.59 1.91
N VAL A 341 25.82 -1.23 0.96
CA VAL A 341 26.27 -1.34 -0.43
C VAL A 341 25.21 -0.71 -1.33
N SER A 342 25.62 0.21 -2.21
CA SER A 342 24.73 0.93 -3.13
C SER A 342 25.41 1.13 -4.48
N GLY A 343 24.63 1.45 -5.52
CA GLY A 343 25.17 1.70 -6.86
C GLY A 343 25.61 0.44 -7.61
N ILE A 344 25.01 -0.72 -7.31
CA ILE A 344 25.21 -1.93 -8.11
C ILE A 344 24.24 -1.90 -9.27
N THR A 345 24.78 -1.79 -10.48
CA THR A 345 24.01 -1.78 -11.72
C THR A 345 24.69 -2.68 -12.72
N ALA A 346 23.92 -3.47 -13.47
CA ALA A 346 24.38 -4.13 -14.68
C ALA A 346 23.66 -3.51 -15.88
N THR A 347 24.41 -2.96 -16.83
CA THR A 347 23.88 -2.36 -18.05
C THR A 347 23.67 -3.43 -19.12
N GLN A 348 22.52 -3.41 -19.79
CA GLN A 348 22.19 -4.35 -20.88
C GLN A 348 23.15 -4.27 -22.08
N SER A 349 23.95 -3.20 -22.20
CA SER A 349 24.96 -3.08 -23.24
C SER A 349 26.09 -4.11 -23.12
N ASP A 350 26.31 -4.65 -21.91
CA ASP A 350 27.48 -5.46 -21.58
C ASP A 350 27.16 -6.96 -21.42
N CYS A 351 25.88 -7.34 -21.52
CA CYS A 351 25.39 -8.71 -21.29
C CYS A 351 24.33 -9.09 -22.33
N SER A 352 24.42 -10.31 -22.86
CA SER A 352 23.54 -10.75 -23.95
C SER A 352 22.18 -11.26 -23.45
N THR A 353 22.08 -11.60 -22.16
CA THR A 353 20.86 -12.07 -21.53
C THR A 353 20.63 -11.46 -20.15
N ILE A 354 19.38 -11.44 -19.69
CA ILE A 354 19.00 -10.99 -18.35
C ILE A 354 19.72 -11.83 -17.27
N SER A 355 19.90 -13.13 -17.51
CA SER A 355 20.61 -14.03 -16.58
C SER A 355 22.07 -13.60 -16.39
N GLU A 356 22.76 -13.24 -17.48
CA GLU A 356 24.13 -12.74 -17.43
C GLU A 356 24.21 -11.39 -16.71
N SER A 357 23.26 -10.48 -16.97
CA SER A 357 23.20 -9.18 -16.26
C SER A 357 23.00 -9.37 -14.75
N THR A 358 22.11 -10.27 -14.35
CA THR A 358 21.88 -10.59 -12.93
C THR A 358 23.11 -11.22 -12.30
N GLN A 359 23.77 -12.15 -13.00
CA GLN A 359 24.99 -12.78 -12.51
C GLN A 359 26.12 -11.76 -12.33
N GLN A 360 26.30 -10.84 -13.28
CA GLN A 360 27.31 -9.78 -13.21
C GLN A 360 27.04 -8.81 -12.05
N ALA A 361 25.78 -8.43 -11.81
CA ALA A 361 25.41 -7.60 -10.67
C ALA A 361 25.72 -8.31 -9.33
N MET A 362 25.43 -9.61 -9.24
CA MET A 362 25.72 -10.42 -8.05
C MET A 362 27.22 -10.64 -7.83
N GLU A 363 28.01 -10.82 -8.89
CA GLU A 363 29.47 -10.89 -8.81
C GLU A 363 30.08 -9.56 -8.35
N SER A 364 29.57 -8.43 -8.85
CA SER A 364 29.98 -7.09 -8.41
C SER A 364 29.66 -6.82 -6.93
N LEU A 365 28.50 -7.28 -6.45
CA LEU A 365 28.13 -7.25 -5.03
C LEU A 365 29.13 -8.08 -4.22
N LYS A 366 29.40 -9.31 -4.65
CA LYS A 366 30.30 -10.23 -3.97
C LYS A 366 31.72 -9.67 -3.86
N GLU A 367 32.26 -9.09 -4.94
CA GLU A 367 33.57 -8.43 -4.91
C GLU A 367 33.61 -7.22 -3.96
N SER A 368 32.55 -6.41 -3.97
CA SER A 368 32.45 -5.21 -3.13
C SER A 368 32.41 -5.56 -1.65
N VAL A 369 31.73 -6.66 -1.28
CA VAL A 369 31.73 -7.21 0.08
C VAL A 369 33.09 -7.83 0.43
N PHE A 370 33.71 -8.58 -0.49
CA PHE A 370 34.97 -9.29 -0.23
C PHE A 370 36.17 -8.36 -0.02
N LYS A 371 36.25 -7.24 -0.76
CA LYS A 371 37.30 -6.21 -0.58
C LYS A 371 37.36 -5.65 0.84
N LEU A 372 36.24 -5.63 1.56
CA LEU A 372 36.16 -5.10 2.93
C LEU A 372 36.55 -6.12 3.99
N THR A 373 36.23 -7.41 3.80
CA THR A 373 36.69 -8.48 4.70
C THR A 373 38.22 -8.62 4.74
N CYS A 374 38.90 -8.30 3.63
CA CYS A 374 40.37 -8.25 3.59
C CYS A 374 40.97 -6.98 4.21
N HIS A 375 40.26 -5.84 4.22
CA HIS A 375 40.73 -4.62 4.90
C HIS A 375 40.48 -4.64 6.41
N ALA A 376 39.39 -5.25 6.89
CA ALA A 376 39.11 -5.41 8.32
C ALA A 376 40.09 -6.37 9.03
N THR A 377 40.72 -7.29 8.30
CA THR A 377 41.74 -8.21 8.83
C THR A 377 43.15 -7.62 8.87
N CYS A 378 43.44 -6.54 8.13
CA CYS A 378 44.72 -5.82 8.21
C CYS A 378 44.78 -4.76 9.32
N SER A 379 43.64 -4.33 9.88
CA SER A 379 43.60 -3.33 10.96
C SER A 379 43.56 -3.92 12.38
N LEU A 380 43.63 -5.25 12.51
CA LEU A 380 43.63 -5.97 13.80
C LEU A 380 45.03 -6.54 14.16
N THR A 381 46.07 -6.23 13.39
CA THR A 381 47.46 -6.65 13.63
C THR A 381 48.48 -5.50 13.52
N ALA A 382 48.10 -4.27 13.86
CA ALA A 382 49.01 -3.14 14.04
C ALA A 382 48.82 -2.46 15.40
#